data_AF-W9B160-F1
#
_entry.id   AF-W9B160-F1
#
_cell.length_a   1.000
_cell.length_b   1.000
_cell.length_c   1.000
_cell.angle_alpha   90.00
_cell.angle_beta   90.00
_cell.angle_gamma   90.00
#
_symmetry.space_group_name_H-M   'P 1'
#
loop_
_entity.id
_entity.type
_entity.pdbx_description
1 polymer ?
#
loop_
_entity_poly.entity_id
_entity_poly.type
_entity_poly.pdbx_seq_one_letter_code
_entity_poly.pdbx_strand_id
1 'polypeptide(L)' 'MIEAVPSSGTAEDRKRSLLSAIVTHLQTAGINPDDVMVFFGEIDRANSSFGGGSPALPVEVVPD' A
#
# COMPACT_ATOMS: atom_id res chain seq x y z
N MET A 1 -5.03 -13.80 -1.31
CA MET A 1 -4.54 -12.85 -0.29
C MET A 1 -3.52 -11.94 -0.93
N ILE A 2 -3.68 -10.63 -0.78
CA ILE A 2 -2.71 -9.62 -1.22
C ILE A 2 -2.21 -8.89 0.02
N GLU A 3 -0.91 -8.90 0.22
CA GLU A 3 -0.25 -8.07 1.22
C GLU A 3 0.37 -6.86 0.51
N ALA A 4 -0.14 -5.68 0.85
CA ALA A 4 0.41 -4.40 0.39
C ALA A 4 1.17 -3.78 1.55
N VAL A 5 2.44 -3.46 1.33
CA VAL A 5 3.31 -2.88 2.36
C VAL A 5 3.67 -1.42 2.02
N PRO A 6 2.73 -0.46 2.15
CA PRO A 6 3.05 0.95 1.97
C PRO A 6 3.95 1.47 3.09
N SER A 7 4.57 2.60 2.84
CA SER A 7 5.41 3.25 3.84
C SER A 7 4.57 3.80 5.00
N SER A 8 5.14 3.78 6.21
CA SER A 8 4.50 4.27 7.42
C SER A 8 4.05 5.72 7.30
N GLY A 9 2.87 6.02 7.82
CA GLY A 9 2.29 7.37 7.72
C GLY A 9 1.60 7.64 6.37
N THR A 10 1.38 6.61 5.55
CA THR A 10 0.55 6.77 4.35
C THR A 10 -0.88 7.11 4.78
N ALA A 11 -1.41 8.23 4.28
CA ALA A 11 -2.75 8.71 4.61
C ALA A 11 -3.83 7.63 4.38
N GLU A 12 -4.84 7.58 5.26
CA GLU A 12 -5.91 6.58 5.19
C GLU A 12 -6.64 6.64 3.84
N ASP A 13 -6.93 7.83 3.34
CA ASP A 13 -7.59 8.02 2.05
C ASP A 13 -6.78 7.45 0.89
N ARG A 14 -5.44 7.56 0.94
CA ARG A 14 -4.57 6.94 -0.07
C ARG A 14 -4.63 5.41 -0.01
N LYS A 15 -4.69 4.82 1.20
CA LYS A 15 -4.87 3.36 1.35
C LYS A 15 -6.25 2.92 0.83
N ARG A 16 -7.29 3.71 1.10
CA ARG A 16 -8.67 3.45 0.62
C ARG A 16 -8.75 3.52 -0.91
N SER A 17 -8.11 4.51 -1.53
CA SER A 17 -7.99 4.61 -2.98
C SER A 17 -7.21 3.42 -3.57
N LEU A 18 -6.11 3.01 -2.93
CA LEU A 18 -5.33 1.85 -3.38
C LEU A 18 -6.14 0.55 -3.28
N LEU A 19 -6.86 0.33 -2.17
CA LEU A 19 -7.74 -0.82 -2.00
C LEU A 19 -8.80 -0.88 -3.11
N SER A 20 -9.47 0.25 -3.37
CA SER A 20 -10.46 0.34 -4.44
C SER A 20 -9.86 0.00 -5.79
N ALA A 21 -8.69 0.56 -6.13
CA ALA A 21 -8.02 0.30 -7.40
C ALA A 21 -7.64 -1.18 -7.57
N ILE A 22 -7.11 -1.83 -6.53
CA ILE A 22 -6.77 -3.26 -6.53
C ILE A 22 -8.02 -4.10 -6.79
N VAL A 23 -9.07 -3.91 -5.99
CA VAL A 23 -10.30 -4.71 -6.09
C VAL A 23 -10.97 -4.53 -7.45
N THR A 24 -11.04 -3.30 -7.97
CA THR A 24 -11.60 -3.03 -9.30
C THR A 24 -10.82 -3.77 -10.39
N HIS A 25 -9.48 -3.77 -10.35
CA HIS A 25 -8.67 -4.49 -11.33
C HIS A 25 -8.83 -6.02 -11.25
N LEU A 26 -9.01 -6.57 -10.04
CA LEU A 26 -9.26 -8.00 -9.88
C LEU A 26 -10.65 -8.37 -10.40
N GLN A 27 -11.64 -7.52 -10.17
CA GLN A 27 -12.98 -7.69 -10.71
C GLN A 27 -12.98 -7.71 -12.24
N THR A 28 -12.23 -6.81 -12.89
CA THR A 28 -12.11 -6.83 -14.36
C THR A 28 -11.39 -8.07 -14.88
N ALA A 29 -10.55 -8.71 -14.07
CA ALA A 29 -9.94 -10.01 -14.36
C ALA A 29 -10.86 -11.22 -14.05
N GLY A 30 -12.12 -10.99 -13.65
CA GLY A 30 -13.10 -12.04 -13.36
C GLY A 30 -13.04 -12.61 -11.95
N ILE A 31 -12.31 -11.98 -11.03
CA ILE A 31 -12.24 -12.38 -9.62
C ILE A 31 -13.33 -11.64 -8.85
N ASN A 32 -14.12 -12.36 -8.05
CA ASN A 32 -15.09 -11.75 -7.16
C ASN A 32 -14.35 -10.94 -6.06
N PRO A 33 -14.65 -9.64 -5.88
CA PRO A 33 -14.09 -8.84 -4.78
C PRO A 33 -14.18 -9.48 -3.40
N ASP A 34 -15.27 -10.17 -3.10
CA ASP A 34 -15.53 -10.77 -1.79
C ASP A 34 -14.61 -11.97 -1.50
N ASP A 35 -13.98 -12.53 -2.54
CA ASP A 35 -13.02 -13.64 -2.43
C ASP A 35 -11.58 -13.14 -2.19
N VAL A 36 -11.37 -11.82 -2.08
CA VAL A 36 -10.04 -11.20 -1.97
C VAL A 36 -9.88 -10.48 -0.63
N MET A 37 -8.96 -10.99 0.19
CA MET A 37 -8.42 -10.25 1.34
C MET A 37 -7.22 -9.41 0.92
N VAL A 38 -7.28 -8.10 1.20
CA VAL A 38 -6.15 -7.16 1.08
C VAL A 38 -5.75 -6.69 2.48
N PHE A 39 -4.51 -6.98 2.86
CA PHE A 39 -3.94 -6.54 4.13
C PHE A 39 -2.92 -5.41 3.88
N PHE A 40 -2.97 -4.36 4.71
CA PHE A 40 -2.01 -3.26 4.69
C PHE A 40 -1.08 -3.34 5.90
N GLY A 41 0.14 -3.83 5.69
CA GLY A 41 1.23 -3.70 6.66
C GLY A 41 1.99 -2.40 6.40
N GLU A 42 2.34 -1.61 7.40
CA GLU A 42 3.18 -0.43 7.16
C GLU A 42 4.66 -0.73 7.41
N ILE A 43 5.53 -0.14 6.57
CA ILE A 43 6.97 -0.23 6.74
C ILE A 43 7.60 1.14 7.00
N ASP A 44 8.41 1.21 8.07
CA ASP A 44 9.19 2.40 8.36
C ASP A 44 10.37 2.51 7.38
N ARG A 45 10.34 3.54 6.53
CA ARG A 45 11.37 3.81 5.52
C ARG A 45 12.72 4.16 6.13
N ALA A 46 12.74 4.84 7.28
CA ALA A 46 13.98 5.23 7.93
C ALA A 46 14.77 4.02 8.44
N ASN A 47 14.08 2.91 8.70
CA ASN A 47 14.64 1.65 9.18
C ASN A 47 14.66 0.55 8.10
N SER A 48 14.38 0.89 6.84
CA SER A 48 14.25 -0.09 5.76
C SER A 48 15.02 0.34 4.50
N SER A 49 15.64 -0.62 3.82
CA SER A 49 16.29 -0.37 2.53
C SER A 49 15.40 -0.81 1.37
N PHE A 50 15.15 0.12 0.45
CA PHE A 50 14.39 -0.12 -0.78
C PHE A 50 15.29 -0.36 -2.00
N GLY A 51 16.61 -0.42 -1.79
CA GLY A 51 17.61 -0.61 -2.83
C GLY A 51 18.98 -0.07 -2.41
N GLY A 52 20.06 -0.73 -2.84
CA GLY A 52 21.44 -0.25 -2.63
C GLY A 52 21.95 -0.29 -1.18
N GLY A 53 21.20 -0.86 -0.24
CA GLY A 53 21.63 -1.00 1.16
C GLY A 53 21.50 0.28 1.99
N SER A 54 20.91 1.35 1.44
CA SER A 54 20.68 2.61 2.15
C SER A 54 19.24 2.71 2.66
N PRO A 55 19.01 3.34 3.84
CA PRO A 55 17.68 3.72 4.28
C PRO A 55 16.97 4.59 3.25
N ALA A 56 15.66 4.40 3.12
CA ALA A 56 14.86 5.25 2.26
C ALA A 56 14.45 6.54 2.97
N LEU A 57 14.32 7.63 2.20
CA LEU A 57 13.80 8.90 2.71
C LEU A 57 12.36 8.71 3.26
N PRO A 58 11.98 9.37 4.36
CA PRO A 58 10.61 9.36 4.86
C PRO A 58 9.60 9.80 3.79
N VAL A 59 8.35 9.35 3.92
CA VAL A 59 7.26 9.91 3.10
C VAL A 59 6.96 11.31 3.61
N GLU A 60 7.02 12.31 2.74
CA GLU A 60 6.57 13.65 3.07
C GLU A 60 5.06 13.61 3.35
N VAL A 61 4.65 14.03 4.55
CA VAL A 61 3.25 14.30 4.86
C VAL A 61 2.88 15.58 4.12
N VAL A 62 2.28 15.45 2.95
CA VAL A 62 1.68 16.60 2.26
C VAL A 62 0.39 16.94 3.00
N PRO A 63 0.27 18.11 3.66
CA PRO A 63 -0.99 18.53 4.27
C PRO A 63 -2.03 18.77 3.17
N ASP A 64 -3.28 18.37 3.43
CA ASP A 64 -4.42 18.61 2.54
C ASP A 64 -4.73 20.10 2.34
#